data_AF-A0A2H6IQR6-F1
#
_entry.id   AF-A0A2H6IQR6-F1
#
_cell.length_a   1.000
_cell.length_b   1.000
_cell.length_c   1.000
_cell.angle_alpha   90.00
_cell.angle_beta   90.00
_cell.angle_gamma   90.00
#
_symmetry.space_group_name_H-M   'P 1'
#
loop_
_entity.id
_entity.type
_entity.pdbx_description
1 polymer ?
#
loop_
_entity_poly.entity_id
_entity_poly.type
_entity_poly.pdbx_seq_one_letter_code
_entity_poly.pdbx_strand_id
1 'polypeptide(L)'
;MCSVDNTKAILEKAWLWVLLYIAAILYSVPLARSLQKLIYATVGKEFYTYVVFFSVFVCLAAAIYSLIFKYRVKNVSQYFWLLLCAGLYMYFTIQLGEHPEEAVHFVEYGVLTYFFFRALSVKVRDWTIYVTVLLFVLFVGTVDEFIQWMMPGRFWDYRDVRNDALAGAIFLIAVLKGIRPEIISGPVKKFSLKILAGILIANMIFLGLCLANTPDMVKRYTSVFESLSWLRDEEPMTEFRLFRDAPIDENR
;
A
#
# COMPACT_ATOMS: atom_id res chain seq x y z
N MET A 1 -9.30 13.66 -34.13
CA MET A 1 -8.26 14.38 -33.36
C MET A 1 -8.72 14.79 -31.97
N CYS A 2 -9.93 15.35 -31.78
CA CYS A 2 -10.41 15.84 -30.47
C CYS A 2 -10.52 14.80 -29.32
N SER A 3 -10.66 13.49 -29.57
CA SER A 3 -10.79 12.48 -28.50
C SER A 3 -9.47 11.90 -27.97
N VAL A 4 -8.39 11.97 -28.76
CA VAL A 4 -7.07 11.42 -28.38
C VAL A 4 -6.38 12.35 -27.38
N ASP A 5 -6.44 13.66 -27.62
CA ASP A 5 -5.85 14.67 -26.74
C ASP A 5 -6.52 14.68 -25.36
N ASN A 6 -7.84 14.48 -25.31
CA ASN A 6 -8.57 14.44 -24.05
C ASN A 6 -8.22 13.19 -23.22
N THR A 7 -8.02 12.03 -23.88
CA THR A 7 -7.61 10.79 -23.20
C THR A 7 -6.20 10.91 -22.63
N LYS A 8 -5.28 11.55 -23.38
CA LYS A 8 -3.91 11.81 -22.92
C LYS A 8 -3.91 12.73 -21.70
N ALA A 9 -4.65 13.84 -21.73
CA ALA A 9 -4.76 14.76 -20.62
C ALA A 9 -5.37 14.12 -19.35
N ILE A 10 -6.39 13.26 -19.50
CA ILE A 10 -6.97 12.51 -18.38
C ILE A 10 -5.94 11.56 -17.76
N LEU A 11 -5.17 10.86 -18.60
CA LEU A 11 -4.13 9.93 -18.15
C LEU A 11 -3.04 10.67 -17.37
N GLU A 12 -2.52 11.77 -17.93
CA GLU A 12 -1.47 12.58 -17.29
C GLU A 12 -1.94 13.11 -15.93
N LYS A 13 -3.16 13.64 -15.85
CA LYS A 13 -3.74 14.09 -14.57
C LYS A 13 -3.89 12.95 -13.57
N ALA A 14 -4.31 11.76 -14.00
CA ALA A 14 -4.48 10.61 -13.11
C ALA A 14 -3.14 10.13 -12.54
N TRP A 15 -2.11 10.05 -13.37
CA TRP A 15 -0.76 9.67 -12.92
C TRP A 15 -0.09 10.76 -12.08
N LEU A 16 -0.37 12.04 -12.33
CA LEU A 16 0.08 13.13 -11.45
C LEU A 16 -0.44 12.92 -10.03
N TRP A 17 -1.73 12.58 -9.86
CA TRP A 17 -2.28 12.28 -8.53
C TRP A 17 -1.62 11.07 -7.87
N VAL A 18 -1.34 10.00 -8.64
CA VAL A 18 -0.58 8.85 -8.13
C VAL A 18 0.78 9.30 -7.61
N LEU A 19 1.55 10.05 -8.41
CA LEU A 19 2.89 10.49 -8.06
C LEU A 19 2.89 11.45 -6.86
N LEU A 20 1.97 12.42 -6.83
CA LEU A 20 1.82 13.33 -5.70
C LEU A 20 1.48 12.59 -4.42
N TYR A 21 0.63 11.56 -4.51
CA TYR A 21 0.24 10.78 -3.35
C TYR A 21 1.37 9.87 -2.84
N ILE A 22 2.10 9.21 -3.74
CA ILE A 22 3.32 8.47 -3.38
C ILE A 22 4.34 9.41 -2.72
N ALA A 23 4.56 10.59 -3.30
CA ALA A 23 5.46 11.58 -2.72
C ALA A 23 5.01 12.02 -1.32
N ALA A 24 3.69 12.16 -1.09
CA ALA A 24 3.15 12.48 0.22
C ALA A 24 3.41 11.37 1.25
N ILE A 25 3.19 10.10 0.89
CA ILE A 25 3.49 8.94 1.74
C ILE A 25 4.98 8.93 2.09
N LEU A 26 5.88 8.96 1.09
CA LEU A 26 7.32 8.89 1.32
C LEU A 26 7.86 10.09 2.11
N TYR A 27 7.29 11.29 1.91
CA TYR A 27 7.67 12.48 2.65
C TYR A 27 7.10 12.50 4.08
N SER A 28 6.08 11.69 4.36
CA SER A 28 5.55 11.54 5.72
C SER A 28 6.53 10.79 6.62
N VAL A 29 7.35 9.88 6.08
CA VAL A 29 8.26 8.99 6.84
C VAL A 29 9.16 9.75 7.82
N PRO A 30 9.91 10.80 7.43
CA PRO A 30 10.77 11.54 8.35
C PRO A 30 9.99 12.34 9.40
N LEU A 31 8.75 12.73 9.09
CA LEU A 31 7.90 13.56 9.95
C LEU A 31 7.04 12.73 10.90
N ALA A 32 6.80 11.46 10.57
CA ALA A 32 5.85 10.58 11.24
C ALA A 32 6.11 10.49 12.75
N ARG A 33 7.36 10.26 13.18
CA ARG A 33 7.72 10.13 14.60
C ARG A 33 7.46 11.41 15.40
N SER A 34 7.72 12.57 14.81
CA SER A 34 7.51 13.87 15.47
C SER A 34 6.01 14.16 15.63
N LEU A 35 5.23 13.92 14.57
CA LEU A 35 3.77 14.07 14.61
C LEU A 35 3.12 13.09 15.58
N GLN A 36 3.59 11.84 15.61
CA GLN A 36 3.11 10.79 16.50
C GLN A 36 3.27 11.18 17.97
N LYS A 37 4.47 11.64 18.36
CA LYS A 37 4.72 12.11 19.74
C LYS A 37 3.80 13.27 20.13
N LEU A 38 3.57 14.21 19.21
CA LEU A 38 2.69 15.34 19.45
C LEU A 38 1.22 14.90 19.62
N ILE A 39 0.73 14.02 18.74
CA ILE A 39 -0.66 13.52 18.80
C ILE A 39 -0.88 12.68 20.06
N TYR A 40 0.08 11.83 20.41
CA TYR A 40 0.01 11.04 21.65
C TYR A 40 -0.04 11.90 22.90
N ALA A 41 0.72 12.99 22.94
CA ALA A 41 0.75 13.90 24.09
C ALA A 41 -0.53 14.74 24.22
N THR A 42 -1.26 14.95 23.13
CA THR A 42 -2.41 15.88 23.09
C THR A 42 -3.77 15.17 23.13
N VAL A 43 -3.95 14.13 22.32
CA VAL A 43 -5.27 13.49 22.10
C VAL A 43 -5.23 11.98 22.38
N GLY A 44 -4.04 11.39 22.49
CA GLY A 44 -3.85 9.97 22.79
C GLY A 44 -3.81 9.08 21.54
N LYS A 45 -3.43 7.81 21.72
CA LYS A 45 -3.20 6.85 20.63
C LYS A 45 -4.48 6.49 19.86
N GLU A 46 -5.62 6.47 20.54
CA GLU A 46 -6.92 6.09 19.95
C GLU A 46 -7.37 7.02 18.82
N PHE A 47 -6.85 8.25 18.78
CA PHE A 47 -7.14 9.21 17.72
C PHE A 47 -6.94 8.62 16.33
N TYR A 48 -5.87 7.85 16.14
CA TYR A 48 -5.56 7.20 14.85
C TYR A 48 -6.66 6.21 14.46
N THR A 49 -7.07 5.34 15.37
CA THR A 49 -8.17 4.39 15.13
C THR A 49 -9.47 5.11 14.78
N TYR A 50 -9.79 6.21 15.47
CA TYR A 50 -10.99 7.00 15.17
C TYR A 50 -10.93 7.66 13.79
N VAL A 51 -9.77 8.18 13.37
CA VAL A 51 -9.58 8.75 12.03
C VAL A 51 -9.81 7.67 10.96
N VAL A 52 -9.28 6.46 11.15
CA VAL A 52 -9.50 5.35 10.22
C VAL A 52 -10.98 4.97 10.17
N PHE A 53 -11.64 4.78 11.32
CA PHE A 53 -13.06 4.43 11.37
C PHE A 53 -13.94 5.48 10.70
N PHE A 54 -13.67 6.76 10.97
CA PHE A 54 -14.37 7.86 10.32
C PHE A 54 -14.18 7.82 8.80
N SER A 55 -12.95 7.62 8.33
CA SER A 55 -12.62 7.53 6.91
C SER A 55 -13.34 6.36 6.22
N VAL A 56 -13.32 5.18 6.83
CA VAL A 56 -14.03 3.98 6.33
C VAL A 56 -15.54 4.22 6.31
N PHE A 57 -16.10 4.82 7.36
CA PHE A 57 -17.53 5.13 7.45
C PHE A 57 -17.97 6.10 6.35
N VAL A 58 -17.24 7.20 6.14
CA VAL A 58 -17.52 8.18 5.09
C VAL A 58 -17.46 7.54 3.71
N CYS A 59 -16.42 6.75 3.43
CA CYS A 59 -16.27 6.04 2.16
C CYS A 59 -17.39 5.02 1.92
N LEU A 60 -17.75 4.24 2.94
CA LEU A 60 -18.84 3.27 2.87
C LEU A 60 -20.19 3.96 2.65
N ALA A 61 -20.47 5.04 3.38
CA ALA A 61 -21.68 5.82 3.22
C ALA A 61 -21.78 6.42 1.82
N ALA A 62 -20.70 7.00 1.30
CA ALA A 62 -20.64 7.54 -0.07
C ALA A 62 -20.84 6.44 -1.14
N ALA A 63 -20.27 5.26 -0.93
CA ALA A 63 -20.43 4.11 -1.83
C ALA A 63 -21.88 3.61 -1.84
N ILE A 64 -22.49 3.39 -0.66
CA ILE A 64 -23.88 2.98 -0.51
C ILE A 64 -24.82 4.03 -1.12
N TYR A 65 -24.62 5.30 -0.79
CA TYR A 65 -25.38 6.41 -1.37
C TYR A 65 -25.32 6.38 -2.91
N SER A 66 -24.11 6.22 -3.46
CA SER A 66 -23.93 6.14 -4.91
C SER A 66 -24.65 4.93 -5.51
N LEU A 67 -24.57 3.75 -4.89
CA LEU A 67 -25.27 2.56 -5.38
C LEU A 67 -26.79 2.71 -5.34
N ILE A 68 -27.35 3.28 -4.28
CA ILE A 68 -28.81 3.44 -4.11
C ILE A 68 -29.35 4.53 -5.03
N PHE A 69 -28.78 5.74 -4.95
CA PHE A 69 -29.39 6.93 -5.54
C PHE A 69 -28.89 7.22 -6.96
N LYS A 70 -27.59 7.03 -7.21
CA LYS A 70 -26.97 7.36 -8.49
C LYS A 70 -27.06 6.20 -9.49
N TYR A 71 -26.73 4.99 -9.05
CA TYR A 71 -26.69 3.81 -9.91
C TYR A 71 -27.92 2.91 -9.80
N ARG A 72 -28.78 3.14 -8.79
CA ARG A 72 -30.04 2.40 -8.55
C ARG A 72 -29.86 0.87 -8.54
N VAL A 73 -28.75 0.42 -7.97
CA VAL A 73 -28.37 -0.99 -7.89
C VAL A 73 -29.25 -1.72 -6.88
N LYS A 74 -29.93 -2.79 -7.31
CA LYS A 74 -30.80 -3.61 -6.45
C LYS A 74 -30.14 -4.90 -5.94
N ASN A 75 -28.91 -5.18 -6.33
CA ASN A 75 -28.24 -6.44 -6.00
C ASN A 75 -27.72 -6.43 -4.55
N VAL A 76 -28.38 -7.19 -3.66
CA VAL A 76 -28.03 -7.30 -2.23
C VAL A 76 -26.58 -7.77 -2.03
N SER A 77 -26.05 -8.63 -2.91
CA SER A 77 -24.67 -9.10 -2.81
C SER A 77 -23.65 -7.95 -2.86
N GLN A 78 -23.91 -6.90 -3.64
CA GLN A 78 -23.01 -5.74 -3.73
C GLN A 78 -22.90 -5.00 -2.40
N TYR A 79 -24.03 -4.80 -1.71
CA TYR A 79 -24.06 -4.19 -0.38
C TYR A 79 -23.37 -5.06 0.66
N PHE A 80 -23.60 -6.38 0.62
CA PHE A 80 -22.91 -7.33 1.50
C PHE A 80 -21.39 -7.25 1.36
N TRP A 81 -20.87 -7.23 0.12
CA TRP A 81 -19.42 -7.13 -0.10
C TRP A 81 -18.83 -5.81 0.38
N LEU A 82 -19.55 -4.68 0.21
CA LEU A 82 -19.09 -3.40 0.76
C LEU A 82 -19.04 -3.40 2.29
N LEU A 83 -20.07 -3.93 2.95
CA LEU A 83 -20.12 -4.05 4.40
C LEU A 83 -19.04 -5.00 4.92
N LEU A 84 -18.83 -6.13 4.25
CA LEU A 84 -17.78 -7.09 4.60
C LEU A 84 -16.40 -6.45 4.48
N CYS A 85 -16.11 -5.77 3.37
CA CYS A 85 -14.83 -5.08 3.19
C CYS A 85 -14.60 -3.98 4.22
N ALA A 86 -15.63 -3.19 4.54
CA ALA A 86 -15.55 -2.18 5.59
C ALA A 86 -15.30 -2.80 6.98
N GLY A 87 -15.99 -3.91 7.30
CA GLY A 87 -15.77 -4.66 8.53
C GLY A 87 -14.38 -5.27 8.63
N LEU A 88 -13.86 -5.85 7.54
CA LEU A 88 -12.48 -6.33 7.47
C LEU A 88 -11.48 -5.18 7.69
N TYR A 89 -11.73 -4.02 7.08
CA TYR A 89 -10.88 -2.85 7.28
C TYR A 89 -10.82 -2.46 8.76
N MET A 90 -11.98 -2.30 9.40
CA MET A 90 -12.07 -1.98 10.82
C MET A 90 -11.43 -3.04 11.72
N TYR A 91 -11.63 -4.33 11.40
CA TYR A 91 -11.03 -5.44 12.13
C TYR A 91 -9.51 -5.38 12.12
N PHE A 92 -8.90 -5.24 10.93
CA PHE A 92 -7.44 -5.13 10.83
C PHE A 92 -6.93 -3.86 11.49
N THR A 93 -7.62 -2.73 11.37
CA THR A 93 -7.26 -1.49 12.10
C THR A 93 -7.24 -1.71 13.63
N ILE A 94 -8.18 -2.46 14.19
CA ILE A 94 -8.18 -2.77 15.63
C ILE A 94 -6.98 -3.64 16.00
N GLN A 95 -6.63 -4.63 15.17
CA GLN A 95 -5.45 -5.46 15.39
C GLN A 95 -4.14 -4.65 15.36
N LEU A 96 -4.10 -3.61 14.53
CA LEU A 96 -2.97 -2.67 14.42
C LEU A 96 -2.97 -1.61 15.54
N GLY A 97 -3.94 -1.62 16.46
CA GLY A 97 -4.11 -0.57 17.48
C GLY A 97 -2.92 -0.39 18.43
N GLU A 98 -2.03 -1.39 18.55
CA GLU A 98 -0.79 -1.27 19.33
C GLU A 98 0.29 -0.45 18.60
N HIS A 99 0.19 -0.35 17.27
CA HIS A 99 1.07 0.39 16.37
C HIS A 99 0.26 1.40 15.51
N PRO A 100 -0.13 2.55 16.08
CA PRO A 100 -0.98 3.54 15.42
C PRO A 100 -0.47 4.06 14.08
N GLU A 101 0.84 4.03 13.85
CA GLU A 101 1.43 4.32 12.55
C GLU A 101 0.97 3.35 11.45
N GLU A 102 0.88 2.05 11.77
CA GLU A 102 0.44 1.02 10.83
C GLU A 102 -1.03 1.21 10.46
N ALA A 103 -1.85 1.71 11.39
CA ALA A 103 -3.27 2.02 11.14
C ALA A 103 -3.45 3.16 10.12
N VAL A 104 -2.58 4.17 10.14
CA VAL A 104 -2.60 5.27 9.15
C VAL A 104 -2.17 4.76 7.79
N HIS A 105 -1.07 4.02 7.72
CA HIS A 105 -0.56 3.42 6.49
C HIS A 105 -1.64 2.54 5.86
N PHE A 106 -2.38 1.78 6.68
CA PHE A 106 -3.48 0.96 6.21
C PHE A 106 -4.51 1.80 5.42
N VAL A 107 -4.88 3.01 5.84
CA VAL A 107 -5.76 3.91 5.06
C VAL A 107 -5.06 4.48 3.83
N GLU A 108 -3.81 4.93 3.97
CA GLU A 108 -3.03 5.52 2.89
C GLU A 108 -2.91 4.56 1.71
N TYR A 109 -2.58 3.30 1.95
CA TYR A 109 -2.46 2.30 0.89
C TYR A 109 -3.80 1.90 0.28
N GLY A 110 -4.90 1.98 1.02
CA GLY A 110 -6.26 1.90 0.46
C GLY A 110 -6.57 3.03 -0.53
N VAL A 111 -6.19 4.27 -0.20
CA VAL A 111 -6.36 5.44 -1.08
C VAL A 111 -5.40 5.40 -2.28
N LEU A 112 -4.16 4.97 -2.07
CA LEU A 112 -3.19 4.76 -3.14
C LEU A 112 -3.71 3.74 -4.16
N THR A 113 -4.33 2.65 -3.68
CA THR A 113 -4.98 1.64 -4.52
C THR A 113 -6.09 2.25 -5.38
N TYR A 114 -6.90 3.17 -4.84
CA TYR A 114 -7.89 3.92 -5.62
C TYR A 114 -7.23 4.71 -6.76
N PHE A 115 -6.15 5.44 -6.48
CA PHE A 115 -5.47 6.24 -7.50
C PHE A 115 -4.87 5.38 -8.61
N PHE A 116 -4.21 4.26 -8.25
CA PHE A 116 -3.71 3.32 -9.25
C PHE A 116 -4.83 2.71 -10.08
N PHE A 117 -5.92 2.25 -9.45
CA PHE A 117 -7.06 1.69 -10.17
C PHE A 117 -7.65 2.70 -11.14
N ARG A 118 -7.85 3.95 -10.70
CA ARG A 118 -8.35 5.04 -11.54
C ARG A 118 -7.42 5.30 -12.73
N ALA A 119 -6.12 5.43 -12.50
CA ALA A 119 -5.14 5.73 -13.55
C ALA A 119 -5.02 4.58 -14.58
N LEU A 120 -4.97 3.33 -14.12
CA LEU A 120 -4.85 2.17 -14.99
C LEU A 120 -6.14 1.87 -15.76
N SER A 121 -7.31 2.15 -15.18
CA SER A 121 -8.62 1.91 -15.82
C SER A 121 -8.83 2.71 -17.12
N VAL A 122 -8.06 3.78 -17.33
CA VAL A 122 -8.05 4.55 -18.58
C VAL A 122 -7.63 3.67 -19.76
N LYS A 123 -6.67 2.78 -19.58
CA LYS A 123 -6.10 1.92 -20.65
C LYS A 123 -6.38 0.43 -20.48
N VAL A 124 -6.43 -0.07 -19.26
CA VAL A 124 -6.67 -1.48 -18.93
C VAL A 124 -8.14 -1.66 -18.56
N ARG A 125 -8.86 -2.48 -19.34
CA ARG A 125 -10.32 -2.70 -19.19
C ARG A 125 -10.70 -4.17 -19.01
N ASP A 126 -9.71 -4.99 -18.66
CA ASP A 126 -9.86 -6.41 -18.41
C ASP A 126 -9.47 -6.73 -16.96
N TRP A 127 -9.74 -7.96 -16.51
CA TRP A 127 -9.59 -8.35 -15.12
C TRP A 127 -8.14 -8.24 -14.60
N THR A 128 -7.13 -8.21 -15.47
CA THR A 128 -5.73 -8.09 -15.04
C THR A 128 -5.45 -6.76 -14.32
N ILE A 129 -6.32 -5.75 -14.45
CA ILE A 129 -6.21 -4.49 -13.71
C ILE A 129 -6.13 -4.70 -12.21
N TYR A 130 -6.91 -5.62 -11.64
CA TYR A 130 -6.95 -5.83 -10.19
C TYR A 130 -5.60 -6.36 -9.69
N VAL A 131 -5.04 -7.37 -10.36
CA VAL A 131 -3.72 -7.91 -10.01
C VAL A 131 -2.61 -6.90 -10.28
N THR A 132 -2.69 -6.18 -11.40
CA THR A 132 -1.69 -5.16 -11.76
C THR A 132 -1.65 -4.04 -10.72
N VAL A 133 -2.81 -3.52 -10.30
CA VAL A 133 -2.91 -2.50 -9.25
C VAL A 133 -2.32 -3.02 -7.95
N LEU A 134 -2.67 -4.25 -7.54
CA LEU A 134 -2.13 -4.84 -6.32
C LEU A 134 -0.60 -4.96 -6.35
N LEU A 135 -0.01 -5.31 -7.50
CA LEU A 135 1.44 -5.36 -7.66
C LEU A 135 2.10 -3.98 -7.65
N PHE A 136 1.42 -2.93 -8.12
CA PHE A 136 1.91 -1.56 -7.97
C PHE A 136 1.88 -1.12 -6.50
N VAL A 137 0.80 -1.44 -5.78
CA VAL A 137 0.67 -1.16 -4.34
C VAL A 137 1.76 -1.89 -3.57
N LEU A 138 1.97 -3.19 -3.85
CA LEU A 138 3.04 -3.99 -3.26
C LEU A 138 4.43 -3.39 -3.54
N PHE A 139 4.67 -2.96 -4.79
CA PHE A 139 5.94 -2.34 -5.17
C PHE A 139 6.20 -1.06 -4.38
N VAL A 140 5.19 -0.18 -4.30
CA VAL A 140 5.32 1.07 -3.52
C VAL A 140 5.49 0.78 -2.03
N GLY A 141 4.75 -0.17 -1.46
CA GLY A 141 4.92 -0.59 -0.06
C GLY A 141 6.31 -1.12 0.23
N THR A 142 6.88 -1.90 -0.69
CA THR A 142 8.27 -2.39 -0.55
C THR A 142 9.29 -1.25 -0.64
N VAL A 143 9.04 -0.23 -1.49
CA VAL A 143 9.90 0.97 -1.60
C VAL A 143 9.79 1.86 -0.36
N ASP A 144 8.59 2.00 0.19
CA ASP A 144 8.36 2.74 1.42
C ASP A 144 9.10 2.07 2.58
N GLU A 145 8.96 0.75 2.74
CA GLU A 145 9.68 -0.02 3.74
C GLU A 145 11.21 0.07 3.57
N PHE A 146 11.69 0.07 2.33
CA PHE A 146 13.10 0.32 2.03
C PHE A 146 13.57 1.68 2.53
N ILE A 147 12.77 2.74 2.31
CA ILE A 147 13.07 4.09 2.78
C ILE A 147 12.96 4.17 4.30
N GLN A 148 11.99 3.49 4.91
CA GLN A 148 11.85 3.42 6.36
C GLN A 148 13.04 2.73 7.00
N TRP A 149 13.54 1.62 6.44
CA TRP A 149 14.77 0.96 6.90
C TRP A 149 15.99 1.89 6.87
N MET A 150 16.04 2.80 5.89
CA MET A 150 17.08 3.84 5.85
C MET A 150 16.90 4.90 6.96
N MET A 151 15.84 4.90 7.76
CA MET A 151 15.69 5.87 8.84
C MET A 151 16.30 5.34 10.14
N PRO A 152 17.06 6.16 10.89
CA PRO A 152 17.75 5.70 12.10
C PRO A 152 16.82 5.03 13.11
N GLY A 153 17.15 3.81 13.53
CA GLY A 153 16.37 3.03 14.50
C GLY A 153 15.01 2.58 14.00
N ARG A 154 14.80 2.44 12.69
CA ARG A 154 13.72 1.66 12.08
C ARG A 154 14.29 0.33 11.61
N PHE A 155 13.43 -0.68 11.56
CA PHE A 155 13.80 -2.04 11.18
C PHE A 155 13.00 -2.43 9.96
N TRP A 156 13.59 -3.24 9.09
CA TRP A 156 12.88 -3.81 7.96
C TRP A 156 11.86 -4.85 8.46
N ASP A 157 10.58 -4.68 8.13
CA ASP A 157 9.49 -5.57 8.52
C ASP A 157 8.61 -5.97 7.33
N TYR A 158 8.58 -7.27 7.02
CA TYR A 158 7.69 -7.81 5.98
C TYR A 158 6.21 -7.69 6.34
N ARG A 159 5.88 -7.52 7.63
CA ARG A 159 4.50 -7.33 8.09
C ARG A 159 3.94 -6.02 7.57
N ASP A 160 4.74 -4.97 7.47
CA ASP A 160 4.30 -3.65 6.99
C ASP A 160 3.95 -3.70 5.50
N VAL A 161 4.85 -4.24 4.68
CA VAL A 161 4.61 -4.48 3.25
C VAL A 161 3.36 -5.36 3.02
N ARG A 162 3.17 -6.37 3.87
CA ARG A 162 1.98 -7.24 3.83
C ARG A 162 0.71 -6.47 4.19
N ASN A 163 0.74 -5.63 5.21
CA ASN A 163 -0.41 -4.85 5.67
C ASN A 163 -0.85 -3.84 4.60
N ASP A 164 0.11 -3.21 3.91
CA ASP A 164 -0.13 -2.30 2.79
C ASP A 164 -0.81 -3.02 1.61
N ALA A 165 -0.27 -4.19 1.24
CA ALA A 165 -0.86 -5.04 0.20
C ALA A 165 -2.26 -5.53 0.60
N LEU A 166 -2.48 -5.83 1.87
CA LEU A 166 -3.78 -6.28 2.40
C LEU A 166 -4.82 -5.15 2.33
N ALA A 167 -4.46 -3.91 2.69
CA ALA A 167 -5.33 -2.75 2.53
C ALA A 167 -5.79 -2.59 1.07
N GLY A 168 -4.83 -2.68 0.14
CA GLY A 168 -5.12 -2.63 -1.29
C GLY A 168 -5.99 -3.80 -1.78
N ALA A 169 -5.73 -5.01 -1.29
CA ALA A 169 -6.54 -6.18 -1.65
C ALA A 169 -7.99 -6.04 -1.18
N ILE A 170 -8.24 -5.59 0.06
CA ILE A 170 -9.58 -5.36 0.58
C ILE A 170 -10.30 -4.30 -0.26
N PHE A 171 -9.61 -3.20 -0.59
CA PHE A 171 -10.16 -2.16 -1.46
C PHE A 171 -10.53 -2.72 -2.85
N LEU A 172 -9.65 -3.50 -3.48
CA LEU A 172 -9.92 -4.08 -4.80
C LEU A 172 -11.06 -5.10 -4.77
N ILE A 173 -11.24 -5.86 -3.69
CA ILE A 173 -12.40 -6.74 -3.51
C ILE A 173 -13.68 -5.89 -3.41
N ALA A 174 -13.65 -4.78 -2.67
CA ALA A 174 -14.78 -3.85 -2.59
C ALA A 174 -15.15 -3.30 -3.98
N VAL A 175 -14.16 -2.95 -4.80
CA VAL A 175 -14.39 -2.52 -6.18
C VAL A 175 -14.91 -3.66 -7.06
N LEU A 176 -14.26 -4.82 -7.03
CA LEU A 176 -14.58 -5.98 -7.88
C LEU A 176 -15.96 -6.56 -7.59
N LYS A 177 -16.32 -6.71 -6.31
CA LYS A 177 -17.53 -7.43 -5.88
C LYS A 177 -18.64 -6.50 -5.38
N GLY A 178 -18.29 -5.37 -4.79
CA GLY A 178 -19.22 -4.36 -4.29
C GLY A 178 -19.62 -3.36 -5.37
N ILE A 179 -18.67 -2.64 -5.96
CA ILE A 179 -18.98 -1.62 -6.98
C ILE A 179 -19.31 -2.24 -8.34
N ARG A 180 -18.54 -3.25 -8.77
CA ARG A 180 -18.68 -3.95 -10.08
C ARG A 180 -18.73 -2.97 -11.26
N PRO A 181 -17.65 -2.21 -11.52
CA PRO A 181 -17.67 -1.20 -12.57
C PRO A 181 -17.77 -1.85 -13.97
N GLU A 182 -18.76 -1.43 -14.76
CA GLU A 182 -19.03 -1.97 -16.11
C GLU A 182 -17.88 -1.77 -17.10
N ILE A 183 -17.02 -0.76 -16.85
CA ILE A 183 -15.84 -0.46 -17.68
C ILE A 183 -14.85 -1.63 -17.74
N ILE A 184 -14.87 -2.54 -16.76
CA ILE A 184 -13.99 -3.71 -16.68
C ILE A 184 -14.76 -4.95 -17.16
N SER A 185 -14.79 -5.14 -18.48
CA SER A 185 -15.55 -6.22 -19.11
C SER A 185 -14.90 -6.76 -20.40
N GLY A 186 -13.70 -6.27 -20.76
CA GLY A 186 -13.03 -6.62 -22.00
C GLY A 186 -12.18 -7.90 -21.92
N PRO A 187 -11.82 -8.49 -23.08
CA PRO A 187 -10.85 -9.58 -23.14
C PRO A 187 -9.45 -9.08 -22.75
N VAL A 188 -8.62 -9.99 -22.24
CA VAL A 188 -7.24 -9.68 -21.86
C VAL A 188 -6.43 -9.25 -23.09
N LYS A 189 -5.85 -8.04 -23.03
CA LYS A 189 -5.03 -7.50 -24.11
C LYS A 189 -3.55 -7.76 -23.85
N LYS A 190 -2.77 -7.88 -24.95
CA LYS A 190 -1.29 -7.97 -24.87
C LYS A 190 -0.67 -6.81 -24.10
N PHE A 191 -1.23 -5.60 -24.23
CA PHE A 191 -0.77 -4.43 -23.49
C PHE A 191 -0.93 -4.61 -21.97
N SER A 192 -2.08 -5.11 -21.52
CA SER A 192 -2.34 -5.38 -20.10
C SER A 192 -1.37 -6.42 -19.53
N LEU A 193 -1.12 -7.50 -20.28
CA LEU A 193 -0.14 -8.52 -19.90
C LEU A 193 1.30 -7.98 -19.84
N LYS A 194 1.68 -7.05 -20.73
CA LYS A 194 3.00 -6.42 -20.68
C LYS A 194 3.18 -5.58 -19.42
N ILE A 195 2.18 -4.81 -19.02
CA ILE A 195 2.24 -4.04 -17.77
C ILE A 195 2.31 -5.00 -16.58
N LEU A 196 1.43 -5.99 -16.53
CA LEU A 196 1.39 -7.00 -15.47
C LEU A 196 2.75 -7.72 -15.31
N ALA A 197 3.31 -8.21 -16.41
CA ALA A 197 4.62 -8.86 -16.39
C ALA A 197 5.74 -7.88 -15.99
N GLY A 198 5.70 -6.65 -16.50
CA GLY A 198 6.68 -5.62 -16.16
C GLY A 198 6.71 -5.29 -14.67
N ILE A 199 5.54 -5.06 -14.05
CA ILE A 199 5.46 -4.76 -12.62
C ILE A 199 5.77 -5.98 -11.77
N LEU A 200 5.43 -7.20 -12.21
CA LEU A 200 5.82 -8.43 -11.53
C LEU A 200 7.35 -8.59 -11.51
N ILE A 201 8.00 -8.40 -12.66
CA ILE A 201 9.47 -8.45 -12.77
C ILE A 201 10.11 -7.38 -11.89
N ALA A 202 9.57 -6.15 -11.88
CA ALA A 202 10.08 -5.07 -11.03
C ALA A 202 10.00 -5.44 -9.54
N ASN A 203 8.87 -6.02 -9.09
CA ASN A 203 8.73 -6.52 -7.72
C ASN A 203 9.77 -7.61 -7.40
N MET A 204 9.94 -8.60 -8.29
CA MET A 204 10.90 -9.69 -8.06
C MET A 204 12.34 -9.20 -8.00
N ILE A 205 12.72 -8.29 -8.90
CA ILE A 205 14.07 -7.70 -8.90
C ILE A 205 14.27 -6.88 -7.62
N PHE A 206 13.33 -6.01 -7.28
CA PHE A 206 13.50 -5.11 -6.15
C PHE A 206 13.49 -5.85 -4.81
N LEU A 207 12.57 -6.80 -4.62
CA LEU A 207 12.58 -7.67 -3.45
C LEU A 207 13.85 -8.51 -3.37
N GLY A 208 14.33 -9.02 -4.51
CA GLY A 208 15.60 -9.73 -4.60
C GLY A 208 16.80 -8.86 -4.18
N LEU A 209 16.80 -7.58 -4.54
CA LEU A 209 17.82 -6.61 -4.10
C LEU A 209 17.73 -6.35 -2.59
N CYS A 210 16.52 -6.21 -2.04
CA CYS A 210 16.31 -6.03 -0.60
C CYS A 210 16.82 -7.26 0.18
N LEU A 211 16.47 -8.47 -0.27
CA LEU A 211 16.94 -9.73 0.32
C LEU A 211 18.46 -9.93 0.19
N ALA A 212 19.06 -9.43 -0.90
CA ALA A 212 20.50 -9.47 -1.10
C ALA A 212 21.26 -8.40 -0.30
N ASN A 213 20.57 -7.46 0.36
CA ASN A 213 21.16 -6.38 1.14
C ASN A 213 21.61 -6.86 2.54
N THR A 214 22.51 -7.84 2.55
CA THR A 214 23.12 -8.43 3.76
C THR A 214 24.09 -7.45 4.44
N PRO A 215 24.44 -7.64 5.73
CA PRO A 215 25.40 -6.77 6.43
C PRO A 215 26.73 -6.60 5.68
N ASP A 216 27.23 -7.66 5.03
CA ASP A 216 28.48 -7.61 4.27
C ASP A 216 28.34 -6.78 3.00
N MET A 217 27.19 -6.84 2.35
CA MET A 217 26.88 -5.97 1.21
C MET A 217 26.77 -4.51 1.64
N VAL A 218 26.09 -4.23 2.77
CA VAL A 218 26.02 -2.89 3.38
C VAL A 218 27.42 -2.35 3.64
N LYS A 219 28.29 -3.11 4.31
CA LYS A 219 29.68 -2.72 4.55
C LYS A 219 30.44 -2.42 3.26
N ARG A 220 30.22 -3.22 2.21
CA ARG A 220 30.92 -3.09 0.92
C ARG A 220 30.56 -1.82 0.17
N TYR A 221 29.28 -1.43 0.06
CA TYR A 221 28.95 -0.18 -0.63
C TYR A 221 29.18 1.05 0.24
N THR A 222 28.98 0.95 1.56
CA THR A 222 29.27 2.07 2.47
C THR A 222 30.77 2.33 2.61
N SER A 223 31.66 1.39 2.29
CA SER A 223 33.11 1.65 2.20
C SER A 223 33.50 2.44 0.94
N VAL A 224 32.66 2.42 -0.09
CA VAL A 224 32.84 3.24 -1.29
C VAL A 224 32.16 4.60 -1.13
N PHE A 225 31.01 4.63 -0.46
CA PHE A 225 30.21 5.83 -0.24
C PHE A 225 30.18 6.18 1.26
N GLU A 226 31.15 6.98 1.72
CA GLU A 226 31.26 7.38 3.14
C GLU A 226 30.04 8.15 3.67
N SER A 227 29.30 8.85 2.80
CA SER A 227 28.04 9.54 3.16
C SER A 227 26.94 8.59 3.66
N LEU A 228 27.07 7.29 3.39
CA LEU A 228 26.16 6.24 3.82
C LEU A 228 26.72 5.43 5.01
N SER A 229 27.83 5.85 5.62
CA SER A 229 28.49 5.09 6.69
C SER A 229 27.59 4.79 7.89
N TRP A 230 26.63 5.66 8.19
CA TRP A 230 25.64 5.46 9.26
C TRP A 230 24.75 4.23 9.04
N LEU A 231 24.54 3.76 7.80
CA LEU A 231 23.79 2.52 7.52
C LEU A 231 24.49 1.27 8.07
N ARG A 232 25.79 1.34 8.39
CA ARG A 232 26.52 0.21 8.99
C ARG A 232 26.07 -0.10 10.42
N ASP A 233 25.51 0.90 11.09
CA ASP A 233 25.05 0.81 12.47
C ASP A 233 23.57 0.39 12.56
N GLU A 234 22.85 0.39 11.43
CA GLU A 234 21.47 -0.07 11.33
C GLU A 234 21.37 -1.60 11.20
N GLU A 235 20.23 -2.16 11.59
CA GLU A 235 20.02 -3.60 11.47
C GLU A 235 19.92 -4.06 10.01
N PRO A 236 20.37 -5.29 9.69
CA PRO A 236 20.27 -5.80 8.34
C PRO A 236 18.82 -5.98 7.88
N MET A 237 18.57 -5.86 6.57
CA MET A 237 17.29 -6.20 5.91
C MET A 237 17.02 -7.71 5.86
N THR A 238 17.20 -8.38 6.98
CA THR A 238 16.94 -9.80 7.10
C THR A 238 16.28 -10.04 8.43
N GLU A 239 15.19 -10.79 8.41
CA GLU A 239 14.36 -11.14 9.57
C GLU A 239 15.08 -12.14 10.51
N PHE A 240 16.39 -12.00 10.71
CA PHE A 240 17.23 -12.89 11.50
C PHE A 240 17.01 -12.76 13.02
N ARG A 241 16.09 -11.91 13.49
CA ARG A 241 15.70 -11.88 14.90
C ARG A 241 15.07 -13.20 15.36
N LEU A 242 14.34 -13.91 14.48
CA LEU A 242 13.72 -15.20 14.84
C LEU A 242 14.71 -16.31 15.20
N PHE A 243 15.97 -16.23 14.76
CA PHE A 243 17.00 -17.23 15.08
C PHE A 243 17.97 -16.78 16.18
N ARG A 244 17.97 -15.50 16.57
CA ARG A 244 18.89 -14.97 17.57
C ARG A 244 18.34 -15.08 19.00
N ASP A 245 17.02 -15.04 19.14
CA ASP A 245 16.33 -15.14 20.44
C ASP A 245 15.79 -16.54 20.73
N ALA A 246 16.14 -17.55 19.92
CA ALA A 246 15.97 -18.94 20.31
C ALA A 246 16.91 -19.18 21.52
N PRO A 247 16.39 -19.58 22.70
CA PRO A 247 17.26 -19.93 23.80
C PRO A 247 18.19 -21.04 23.33
N ILE A 248 19.49 -20.79 23.43
CA ILE A 248 20.51 -21.82 23.28
C ILE A 248 20.21 -22.82 24.39
N ASP A 249 19.65 -23.98 24.02
CA ASP A 249 19.52 -25.11 24.92
C ASP A 249 20.94 -25.60 25.22
N GLU A 250 21.48 -25.16 26.36
CA GLU A 250 22.86 -25.40 26.80
C GLU A 250 23.10 -26.84 27.26
N ASN A 251 22.24 -27.81 26.89
CA ASN A 251 22.37 -29.22 27.25
C ASN A 251 22.12 -30.16 26.06
N ARG A 252 23.07 -30.20 25.10
CA ARG A 252 23.27 -31.40 24.26
C ARG A 252 24.70 -31.54 23.76
#